data_AF-A0AAV5UVM5-F1
#
_entry.id   AF-A0AAV5UVM5-F1
#
_cell.length_a   1.000
_cell.length_b   1.000
_cell.length_c   1.000
_cell.angle_alpha   90.00
_cell.angle_beta   90.00
_cell.angle_gamma   90.00
#
_symmetry.space_group_name_H-M   'P 1'
#
loop_
_entity.id
_entity.type
_entity.pdbx_description
1 polymer ?
#
loop_
_entity_poly.entity_id
_entity_poly.type
_entity_poly.pdbx_seq_one_letter_code
_entity_poly.pdbx_strand_id
1 'polypeptide(L)'
;MSVWKKMSPTLQEEYGEEYRQKIVNNWNAALDRIGSTNINYVVDNYFHAITARFPRLRYQCGWDAILIWSPASYMPTPIQDWFLNLFVRGKRPIPAIIEKGGLCEKKTN
;
A
#
# COMPACT_ATOMS: atom_id res chain seq x y z
N MET A 1 18.21 -9.60 5.34
CA MET A 1 17.59 -9.71 6.70
C MET A 1 16.23 -9.02 6.69
N SER A 2 15.15 -9.71 7.06
CA SER A 2 13.79 -9.14 7.13
C SER A 2 13.72 -8.03 8.18
N VAL A 3 13.04 -6.92 7.90
CA VAL A 3 12.86 -5.77 8.81
C VAL A 3 12.32 -6.21 10.17
N TRP A 4 11.40 -7.18 10.18
CA TRP A 4 10.84 -7.77 11.39
C TRP A 4 11.88 -8.33 12.36
N LYS A 5 12.87 -9.07 11.84
CA LYS A 5 13.95 -9.66 12.66
C LYS A 5 14.89 -8.61 13.26
N LYS A 6 14.86 -7.38 12.74
CA LYS A 6 15.66 -6.25 13.24
C LYS A 6 14.90 -5.40 14.28
N MET A 7 13.60 -5.63 14.46
CA MET A 7 12.79 -4.90 15.45
C MET A 7 13.13 -5.36 16.87
N SER A 8 12.96 -4.48 17.85
CA SER A 8 13.11 -4.85 19.26
C SER A 8 12.11 -5.96 19.65
N PRO A 9 12.46 -6.83 20.62
CA PRO A 9 11.55 -7.88 21.08
C PRO A 9 10.20 -7.33 21.56
N THR A 10 10.22 -6.17 22.23
CA THR A 10 9.00 -5.47 22.69
C THR A 10 8.06 -5.14 21.53
N LEU A 11 8.59 -4.63 20.43
CA LEU A 11 7.79 -4.20 19.28
C LEU A 11 7.26 -5.41 18.50
N GLN A 12 8.02 -6.51 18.44
CA GLN A 12 7.52 -7.76 17.87
C GLN A 12 6.33 -8.31 18.67
N GLU A 13 6.35 -8.18 20.01
CA GLU A 13 5.24 -8.58 20.87
C GLU A 13 4.03 -7.64 20.77
N GLU A 14 4.25 -6.33 20.69
CA GLU A 14 3.19 -5.32 20.54
C GLU A 14 2.37 -5.53 19.27
N TYR A 15 3.04 -5.77 18.13
CA TYR A 15 2.34 -6.05 16.87
C TYR A 15 1.83 -7.50 16.83
N GLY A 16 2.64 -8.47 17.27
CA GLY A 16 2.35 -9.89 17.22
C GLY A 16 2.67 -10.53 15.86
N GLU A 17 3.11 -11.80 15.88
CA GLU A 17 3.44 -12.54 14.66
C GLU A 17 2.20 -12.82 13.79
N GLU A 18 1.04 -13.05 14.43
CA GLU A 18 -0.22 -13.29 13.72
C GLU A 18 -0.66 -12.07 12.89
N TYR A 19 -0.53 -10.86 13.44
CA TYR A 19 -0.78 -9.62 12.73
C TYR A 19 0.12 -9.48 11.51
N ARG A 20 1.43 -9.74 11.67
CA ARG A 20 2.40 -9.72 10.58
C ARG A 20 1.99 -10.68 9.46
N GLN A 21 1.67 -11.92 9.80
CA GLN A 21 1.27 -12.93 8.81
C GLN A 21 -0.02 -12.53 8.08
N LYS A 22 -1.04 -12.06 8.80
CA LYS A 22 -2.28 -11.55 8.21
C LYS A 22 -2.02 -10.40 7.24
N ILE A 23 -1.16 -9.44 7.61
CA ILE A 23 -0.76 -8.35 6.72
C ILE A 23 -0.09 -8.87 5.46
N VAL A 24 0.92 -9.73 5.58
CA VAL A 24 1.65 -10.26 4.42
C VAL A 24 0.71 -11.01 3.48
N ASN A 25 -0.16 -11.87 4.02
CA ASN A 25 -1.10 -12.64 3.22
C ASN A 25 -2.13 -11.74 2.52
N ASN A 26 -2.70 -10.77 3.24
CA ASN A 26 -3.66 -9.83 2.66
C ASN A 26 -3.02 -8.96 1.57
N TRP A 27 -1.77 -8.51 1.77
CA TRP A 27 -1.04 -7.74 0.77
C TRP A 27 -0.74 -8.56 -0.48
N ASN A 28 -0.24 -9.78 -0.33
CA ASN A 28 0.02 -10.67 -1.46
C ASN A 28 -1.27 -10.94 -2.26
N ALA A 29 -2.36 -11.29 -1.57
CA ALA A 29 -3.66 -11.51 -2.22
C ALA A 29 -4.20 -10.25 -2.92
N ALA A 30 -3.99 -9.06 -2.34
CA ALA A 30 -4.38 -7.80 -2.97
C ALA A 30 -3.55 -7.50 -4.22
N LEU A 31 -2.23 -7.73 -4.16
CA LEU A 31 -1.33 -7.56 -5.30
C LEU A 31 -1.64 -8.56 -6.41
N ASP A 32 -1.96 -9.81 -6.09
CA ASP A 32 -2.35 -10.82 -7.09
C ASP A 32 -3.68 -10.45 -7.77
N ARG A 33 -4.59 -9.80 -7.04
CA ARG A 33 -5.90 -9.39 -7.57
C ARG A 33 -5.87 -8.11 -8.41
N ILE A 34 -5.09 -7.12 -7.97
CA ILE A 34 -5.08 -5.76 -8.55
C ILE A 34 -3.90 -5.58 -9.51
N GLY A 35 -2.80 -6.29 -9.26
CA GLY A 35 -1.59 -6.22 -10.06
C GLY A 35 -1.80 -6.80 -11.46
N SER A 36 -1.37 -6.06 -12.47
CA SER A 36 -1.26 -6.60 -13.82
C SER A 36 -0.02 -7.48 -13.94
N THR A 37 -0.15 -8.63 -14.61
CA THR A 37 1.01 -9.46 -14.99
C THR A 37 1.85 -8.82 -16.11
N ASN A 38 1.30 -7.83 -16.81
CA ASN A 38 1.96 -7.16 -17.92
C ASN A 38 2.82 -5.98 -17.43
N ILE A 39 4.14 -6.18 -17.43
CA ILE A 39 5.13 -5.16 -17.05
C ILE A 39 5.41 -4.13 -18.14
N ASN A 40 4.91 -4.31 -19.36
CA ASN A 40 5.25 -3.46 -20.51
C ASN A 40 4.83 -2.01 -20.28
N TYR A 41 3.73 -1.75 -19.57
CA TYR A 41 3.29 -0.39 -19.22
C TYR A 41 4.37 0.41 -18.48
N VAL A 42 5.18 -0.25 -17.65
CA VAL A 42 6.28 0.38 -16.93
C VAL A 42 7.48 0.55 -17.86
N VAL A 43 7.82 -0.49 -18.60
CA VAL A 43 8.96 -0.50 -19.53
C VAL A 43 8.82 0.58 -20.61
N ASP A 44 7.64 0.69 -21.24
CA ASP A 44 7.37 1.67 -22.29
C ASP A 44 7.47 3.11 -21.79
N ASN A 45 6.97 3.37 -20.57
CA ASN A 45 7.09 4.67 -19.93
C ASN A 45 8.54 5.02 -19.63
N TYR A 46 9.33 4.08 -19.12
CA TYR A 46 10.77 4.29 -18.90
C TYR A 46 11.51 4.51 -20.21
N PHE A 47 11.21 3.72 -21.25
CA PHE A 47 11.82 3.85 -22.56
C PHE A 47 11.53 5.23 -23.17
N HIS A 48 10.28 5.71 -23.08
CA HIS A 48 9.94 7.06 -23.52
C HIS A 48 10.66 8.12 -22.69
N ALA A 49 10.74 7.97 -21.36
CA ALA A 49 11.41 8.92 -20.49
C ALA A 49 12.89 9.14 -20.82
N ILE A 50 13.62 8.09 -21.18
CA ILE A 50 15.07 8.17 -21.47
C ILE A 50 15.38 8.53 -22.92
N THR A 51 14.47 8.23 -23.88
CA THR A 51 14.72 8.45 -25.32
C THR A 51 14.04 9.69 -25.89
N ALA A 52 13.01 10.23 -25.22
CA ALA A 52 12.26 11.35 -25.75
C ALA A 52 13.07 12.64 -25.75
N ARG A 53 12.97 13.40 -26.86
CA ARG A 53 13.49 14.77 -26.95
C ARG A 53 12.82 15.71 -25.93
N PHE A 54 11.56 15.44 -25.57
CA PHE A 54 10.77 16.21 -24.61
C PHE A 54 10.07 15.24 -23.63
N PRO A 55 10.76 14.77 -22.57
CA PRO A 55 10.17 13.84 -21.62
C PRO A 55 9.04 14.50 -20.82
N ARG A 56 8.04 13.71 -20.41
CA ARG A 56 6.94 14.18 -19.56
C ARG A 56 7.41 14.36 -18.12
N LEU A 57 6.86 15.36 -17.42
CA LEU A 57 7.11 15.57 -15.99
C LEU A 57 6.50 14.46 -15.11
N ARG A 58 5.39 13.86 -15.56
CA ARG A 58 4.70 12.79 -14.84
C ARG A 58 4.32 11.67 -15.80
N TYR A 59 4.84 10.47 -15.54
CA TYR A 59 4.47 9.24 -16.23
C TYR A 59 3.48 8.45 -15.38
N GLN A 60 2.36 8.05 -15.98
CA GLN A 60 1.35 7.20 -15.35
C GLN A 60 1.44 5.82 -16.00
N CYS A 61 1.79 4.81 -15.21
CA CYS A 61 1.98 3.45 -15.69
C CYS A 61 0.67 2.68 -15.57
N GLY A 62 0.12 2.23 -16.71
CA GLY A 62 -1.14 1.50 -16.74
C GLY A 62 -2.35 2.42 -16.92
N TRP A 63 -3.44 1.82 -17.39
CA TRP A 63 -4.69 2.55 -17.65
C TRP A 63 -5.45 2.88 -16.36
N ASP A 64 -5.30 2.05 -15.33
CA ASP A 64 -5.82 2.26 -13.98
C ASP A 64 -5.19 3.52 -13.33
N ALA A 65 -3.90 3.76 -13.53
CA ALA A 65 -3.24 5.00 -13.09
C ALA A 65 -3.89 6.26 -13.69
N ILE A 66 -4.28 6.19 -14.96
CA ILE A 66 -4.87 7.31 -15.68
C ILE A 66 -6.34 7.50 -15.31
N LEU A 67 -7.13 6.42 -15.29
CA LEU A 67 -8.58 6.52 -15.12
C LEU A 67 -9.07 6.46 -13.68
N ILE A 68 -8.36 5.74 -12.80
CA ILE A 68 -8.80 5.50 -11.44
C ILE A 68 -8.05 6.43 -10.49
N TRP A 69 -6.71 6.34 -10.51
CA TRP A 69 -5.88 7.03 -9.54
C TRP A 69 -5.71 8.51 -9.84
N SER A 70 -5.67 8.92 -11.12
CA SER A 70 -5.55 10.33 -11.48
C SER A 70 -6.77 11.14 -11.02
N PRO A 71 -8.03 10.76 -11.31
CA PRO A 71 -9.20 11.48 -10.80
C PRO A 71 -9.31 11.43 -9.28
N ALA A 72 -9.02 10.27 -8.67
CA ALA A 72 -9.07 10.13 -7.22
C ALA A 72 -8.14 11.09 -6.49
N SER A 73 -6.99 11.40 -7.07
CA SER A 73 -6.03 12.37 -6.51
C SER A 73 -6.59 13.79 -6.38
N TYR A 74 -7.59 14.15 -7.19
CA TYR A 74 -8.22 15.49 -7.16
C TYR A 74 -9.52 15.53 -6.34
N MET A 75 -10.00 14.38 -5.84
CA MET A 75 -11.25 14.32 -5.06
C MET A 75 -11.04 14.76 -3.60
N PRO A 76 -12.06 15.29 -2.91
CA PRO A 76 -12.03 15.56 -1.48
C PRO A 76 -11.75 14.32 -0.63
N THR A 77 -11.12 14.51 0.55
CA THR A 77 -10.75 13.41 1.47
C THR A 77 -11.91 12.48 1.86
N PRO A 78 -13.16 12.93 2.13
CA PRO A 78 -14.22 12.00 2.51
C PRO A 78 -14.61 11.04 1.38
N ILE A 79 -14.52 11.51 0.13
CA ILE A 79 -14.81 10.70 -1.06
C ILE A 79 -13.68 9.69 -1.28
N GLN A 80 -12.44 10.10 -1.08
CA GLN A 80 -11.30 9.18 -1.13
C GLN A 80 -11.42 8.08 -0.08
N ASP A 81 -11.79 8.42 1.17
CA ASP A 81 -11.98 7.44 2.24
C ASP A 81 -13.12 6.45 1.92
N TRP A 82 -14.25 6.95 1.41
CA TRP A 82 -15.35 6.10 0.95
C TRP A 82 -14.91 5.16 -0.18
N PHE A 83 -14.18 5.70 -1.16
CA PHE A 83 -13.64 4.94 -2.28
C PHE A 83 -12.68 3.85 -1.77
N LEU A 84 -11.68 4.19 -0.95
CA LEU A 84 -10.73 3.23 -0.39
C LEU A 84 -11.41 2.13 0.44
N ASN A 85 -12.42 2.46 1.23
CA ASN A 85 -13.20 1.48 1.97
C ASN A 85 -13.97 0.51 1.06
N LEU A 86 -14.37 0.94 -0.15
CA LEU A 86 -15.01 0.08 -1.13
C LEU A 86 -14.02 -0.89 -1.80
N PHE A 87 -12.78 -0.46 -2.05
CA PHE A 87 -11.74 -1.29 -2.65
C PHE A 87 -11.12 -2.27 -1.64
N VAL A 88 -10.91 -1.83 -0.40
CA VAL A 88 -10.38 -2.64 0.70
C VAL A 88 -11.53 -3.33 1.44
N ARG A 89 -12.18 -4.28 0.77
CA ARG A 89 -13.21 -5.14 1.39
C ARG A 89 -12.55 -6.20 2.27
N GLY A 90 -12.50 -5.96 3.58
CA GLY A 90 -12.02 -6.94 4.55
C GLY A 90 -11.84 -6.36 5.95
N LYS A 91 -11.80 -7.23 6.98
CA LYS A 91 -11.40 -6.82 8.33
C LYS A 91 -9.92 -6.45 8.30
N ARG A 92 -9.60 -5.20 8.67
CA ARG A 92 -8.21 -4.78 8.84
C ARG A 92 -7.62 -5.59 9.99
N PRO A 93 -6.43 -6.21 9.83
CA PRO A 93 -5.80 -6.91 10.93
C PRO A 93 -5.49 -5.91 12.04
N ILE A 94 -5.71 -6.32 13.28
CA ILE A 94 -5.50 -5.51 14.48
C ILE A 94 -4.21 -6.00 15.13
N PRO A 95 -3.31 -5.10 15.57
CA PRO A 95 -2.09 -5.52 16.28
C PRO A 95 -2.44 -6.08 17.66
N ALA A 96 -1.61 -7.02 18.15
CA ALA A 96 -1.85 -7.75 19.39
C ALA A 96 -2.04 -6.84 20.63
N ILE A 97 -1.36 -5.69 20.68
CA ILE A 97 -1.51 -4.71 21.76
C ILE A 97 -2.93 -4.16 21.87
N ILE A 98 -3.56 -3.85 20.73
CA ILE A 98 -4.93 -3.31 20.70
C ILE A 98 -5.94 -4.40 21.06
N GLU A 99 -5.70 -5.65 20.62
CA GLU A 99 -6.54 -6.80 21.01
C GLU A 99 -6.51 -7.06 22.52
N LYS A 100 -5.38 -6.79 23.17
CA LYS A 100 -5.21 -6.87 24.63
C LYS A 100 -5.77 -5.65 25.39
N GLY A 101 -6.39 -4.68 24.70
CA GLY A 101 -6.90 -3.45 25.31
C GLY A 101 -5.82 -2.42 25.65
N GLY A 102 -4.58 -2.62 25.20
CA GLY A 102 -3.49 -1.67 25.34
C GLY A 102 -3.69 -0.47 24.41
N LEU A 103 -3.61 0.74 24.95
CA LEU A 103 -3.46 1.95 24.15
C LEU A 103 -2.01 2.02 23.68
N CYS A 104 -1.77 2.30 22.39
CA CYS A 104 -0.45 2.72 21.96
C CYS A 104 -0.07 3.96 22.76
N GLU A 105 0.94 3.86 23.63
CA GLU A 105 1.56 5.04 24.22
C GLU A 105 2.05 5.90 23.06
N LYS A 106 1.42 7.07 22.87
CA LYS A 106 1.96 8.06 21.93
C LYS A 106 3.32 8.46 22.49
N LYS A 107 4.41 8.00 21.86
CA LYS A 107 5.72 8.61 22.09
C LYS A 107 5.63 10.06 21.59
N THR A 108 5.34 10.97 22.51
CA THR A 108 5.67 12.40 22.38
C THR A 108 7.17 12.48 22.15
N ASN A 109 7.54 13.04 20.99
CA ASN A 109 8.91 13.51 20.74
C ASN A 109 9.24 14.67 21.68
#